data_AF-A0A2V7HV17-F1
#
_entry.id   AF-A0A2V7HV17-F1
#
_cell.length_a   1.000
_cell.length_b   1.000
_cell.length_c   1.000
_cell.angle_alpha   90.00
_cell.angle_beta   90.00
_cell.angle_gamma   90.00
#
_symmetry.space_group_name_H-M   'P 1'
#
loop_
_entity.id
_entity.type
_entity.pdbx_description
1 polymer ?
#
loop_
_entity_poly.entity_id
_entity_poly.type
_entity_poly.pdbx_seq_one_letter_code
_entity_poly.pdbx_strand_id
1 'polypeptide(L)' 'MINEAADGVIQELKGSPTDLARLVEAVRGRPLHVVDISAEAILRWRNDDPYLWKRVLEWLTVMDVEVNVS' A
#
# COMPACT_ATOMS: atom_id res chain seq x y z
N MET A 1 -4.06 14.10 -10.39
CA MET A 1 -4.84 12.85 -10.27
C MET A 1 -4.09 11.72 -9.58
N ILE A 2 -3.12 11.01 -10.20
CA ILE A 2 -2.40 9.88 -9.55
C ILE A 2 -1.66 10.27 -8.26
N ASN A 3 -0.93 11.39 -8.29
CA ASN A 3 -0.15 11.86 -7.14
C ASN A 3 -1.02 12.36 -5.97
N GLU A 4 -2.18 12.95 -6.26
CA GLU A 4 -3.12 13.42 -5.22
C GLU A 4 -3.79 12.25 -4.48
N ALA A 5 -4.09 11.15 -5.18
CA ALA A 5 -4.59 9.93 -4.55
C ALA A 5 -3.55 9.29 -3.62
N ALA A 6 -2.27 9.28 -4.03
CA ALA A 6 -1.18 8.80 -3.19
C ALA A 6 -0.95 9.69 -1.96
N ASP A 7 -1.01 11.01 -2.10
CA ASP A 7 -0.85 11.95 -0.98
C ASP A 7 -1.97 11.79 0.06
N GLY A 8 -3.22 11.52 -0.36
CA GLY A 8 -4.33 11.20 0.54
C GLY A 8 -4.10 9.92 1.34
N VAL A 9 -3.67 8.84 0.68
CA VAL A 9 -3.34 7.57 1.33
C VAL A 9 -2.16 7.74 2.29
N ILE A 10 -1.10 8.45 1.90
CA ILE A 10 0.07 8.70 2.77
C ILE A 10 -0.33 9.51 4.02
N GLN A 11 -1.25 10.47 3.90
CA GLN A 11 -1.76 11.22 5.05
C GLN A 11 -2.62 10.34 5.98
N GLU A 12 -3.46 9.45 5.44
CA GLU A 12 -4.20 8.46 6.25
C GLU A 12 -3.23 7.50 6.98
N LEU A 13 -2.10 7.16 6.36
CA LEU A 13 -1.07 6.29 6.93
C LEU A 13 -0.14 6.96 7.95
N LYS A 14 -0.11 8.31 8.02
CA LYS A 14 0.85 9.09 8.83
C LYS A 14 0.69 8.96 10.36
N GLY A 15 -0.23 8.12 10.84
CA GLY A 15 -0.37 7.75 12.25
C GLY A 15 -0.31 6.24 12.51
N SER A 16 -0.15 5.42 11.47
CA SER A 16 -0.13 3.96 11.60
C SER A 16 1.30 3.47 11.84
N PRO A 17 1.53 2.57 12.82
CA PRO A 17 2.83 1.94 13.02
C PRO A 17 3.16 0.88 11.94
N THR A 18 2.29 0.73 10.93
CA THR A 18 2.49 -0.22 9.83
C THR A 18 3.46 0.33 8.79
N ASP A 19 4.13 -0.58 8.11
CA ASP A 19 5.04 -0.35 7.00
C ASP A 19 4.31 -0.07 5.66
N LEU A 20 2.98 0.05 5.70
CA LEU A 20 2.13 0.40 4.55
C LEU A 20 2.53 1.72 3.89
N ALA A 21 2.95 2.72 4.66
CA ALA A 21 3.39 4.01 4.10
C ALA A 21 4.60 3.84 3.17
N ARG A 22 5.55 2.98 3.56
CA ARG A 22 6.74 2.70 2.75
C ARG A 22 6.39 2.01 1.44
N LEU A 23 5.38 1.13 1.44
CA LEU A 23 4.90 0.48 0.21
C LEU A 23 4.35 1.50 -0.78
N VAL A 24 3.49 2.42 -0.31
CA VAL A 24 2.90 3.47 -1.15
C VAL A 24 3.98 4.42 -1.67
N GLU A 25 4.95 4.79 -0.83
CA GLU A 25 6.09 5.61 -1.25
C GLU A 25 6.96 4.93 -2.31
N ALA A 26 7.21 3.62 -2.17
CA ALA A 26 8.00 2.85 -3.13
C ALA A 26 7.32 2.78 -4.51
N VAL A 27 6.02 2.51 -4.55
CA VAL A 27 5.21 2.46 -5.78
C VAL A 27 5.00 3.85 -6.39
N ARG A 28 4.96 4.91 -5.58
CA ARG A 28 4.95 6.28 -6.08
C ARG A 28 6.30 6.68 -6.68
N GLY A 29 7.40 6.33 -6.00
CA GLY A 29 8.75 6.73 -6.37
C GLY A 29 9.27 6.05 -7.63
N ARG A 30 8.72 4.88 -7.97
CA ARG A 30 8.96 4.17 -9.23
C ARG A 30 7.65 3.59 -9.74
N PRO A 31 7.28 3.79 -11.01
CA PRO A 31 6.13 3.10 -11.61
C PRO A 31 6.43 1.60 -11.68
N LEU A 32 6.15 0.91 -10.59
CA LEU A 32 6.22 -0.53 -10.46
C LEU A 32 4.85 -1.07 -10.85
N HIS A 33 4.81 -1.94 -11.86
CA HIS A 33 3.57 -2.64 -12.25
C HIS A 33 3.32 -3.88 -11.39
N VAL A 34 4.33 -4.32 -10.63
CA VAL A 34 4.25 -5.49 -9.75
C VAL A 34 4.98 -5.19 -8.46
N VAL A 35 4.39 -5.58 -7.33
CA VAL A 35 5.03 -5.59 -6.01
C VAL A 35 4.95 -6.98 -5.41
N ASP A 36 6.11 -7.51 -5.01
CA ASP A 36 6.18 -8.74 -4.21
C ASP A 36 6.05 -8.38 -2.73
N ILE A 37 5.06 -8.96 -2.07
CA ILE A 37 4.77 -8.77 -0.65
C ILE A 37 4.77 -10.15 0.01
N SER A 38 5.44 -10.28 1.15
CA SER A 38 5.41 -11.55 1.87
C SER A 38 4.02 -11.83 2.45
N ALA A 39 3.62 -13.11 2.47
CA ALA A 39 2.37 -13.51 3.10
C ALA A 39 2.28 -13.06 4.58
N GLU A 40 3.41 -13.07 5.30
CA GLU A 40 3.50 -12.63 6.69
C GLU A 40 3.18 -11.13 6.85
N ALA A 41 3.68 -10.27 5.96
CA ALA A 41 3.37 -8.84 5.99
C ALA A 41 1.88 -8.59 5.76
N ILE A 42 1.27 -9.29 4.78
CA ILE A 42 -0.17 -9.19 4.51
C ILE A 42 -0.99 -9.64 5.73
N LEU A 43 -0.60 -10.75 6.36
CA LEU A 43 -1.28 -11.24 7.57
C LEU A 43 -1.16 -10.23 8.71
N ARG A 44 0.02 -9.66 8.93
CA ARG A 44 0.24 -8.63 9.94
C ARG A 44 -0.61 -7.40 9.67
N TRP A 45 -0.63 -6.85 8.45
CA TRP A 45 -1.45 -5.67 8.15
C TRP A 45 -2.95 -5.93 8.28
N ARG A 46 -3.43 -7.12 7.90
CA ARG A 46 -4.84 -7.52 8.11
C ARG A 46 -5.22 -7.56 9.58
N ASN A 47 -4.29 -7.89 10.47
CA ASN A 47 -4.53 -7.96 11.91
C ASN A 47 -4.34 -6.60 12.60
N ASP A 48 -3.26 -5.88 12.25
CA ASP A 48 -2.88 -4.61 12.89
C ASP A 48 -3.86 -3.49 12.49
N ASP A 49 -4.16 -3.35 11.20
CA ASP A 49 -5.09 -2.34 10.70
C ASP A 49 -5.74 -2.78 9.36
N PRO A 50 -6.82 -3.58 9.41
CA PRO A 50 -7.49 -4.08 8.22
C PRO A 50 -8.08 -2.97 7.35
N TYR A 51 -8.43 -1.82 7.94
CA TYR A 51 -8.98 -0.69 7.20
C TYR A 51 -7.90 -0.04 6.32
N LEU A 52 -6.75 0.28 6.91
CA LEU A 52 -5.65 0.87 6.15
C LEU A 52 -5.08 -0.10 5.12
N TRP A 53 -5.01 -1.39 5.43
CA TRP A 53 -4.61 -2.39 4.43
C TRP A 53 -5.56 -2.39 3.22
N LYS A 54 -6.87 -2.38 3.45
CA LYS A 54 -7.85 -2.34 2.35
C LYS A 54 -7.70 -1.07 1.50
N ARG A 55 -7.47 0.09 2.13
CA ARG A 55 -7.25 1.36 1.43
C ARG A 55 -6.02 1.31 0.53
N VAL A 56 -4.91 0.74 1.02
CA VAL A 56 -3.70 0.58 0.22
C VAL A 56 -3.91 -0.40 -0.93
N LEU A 57 -4.62 -1.51 -0.73
CA LEU A 57 -4.94 -2.46 -1.78
C LEU A 57 -5.82 -1.85 -2.89
N GLU A 58 -6.82 -1.05 -2.51
CA GLU A 58 -7.65 -0.29 -3.46
C GLU A 58 -6.80 0.69 -4.26
N TRP A 59 -5.89 1.40 -3.61
CA TRP A 59 -4.97 2.33 -4.28
C TRP A 59 -4.04 1.61 -5.26
N LEU A 60 -3.43 0.47 -4.88
CA LEU A 60 -2.59 -0.35 -5.77
C LEU A 60 -3.38 -0.80 -7.01
N THR A 61 -4.63 -1.21 -6.82
CA THR A 61 -5.53 -1.62 -7.92
C THR A 61 -5.82 -0.46 -8.88
N VAL A 62 -6.11 0.74 -8.37
CA VAL A 62 -6.32 1.94 -9.20
C VAL A 62 -5.07 2.32 -9.97
N MET A 63 -3.90 2.01 -9.41
CA MET A 63 -2.59 2.27 -10.00
C MET A 63 -2.15 1.20 -11.01
N ASP A 64 -2.98 0.18 -11.26
CA ASP A 64 -2.65 -0.97 -12.12
C ASP A 64 -1.36 -1.69 -11.67
N VAL A 65 -1.25 -1.86 -10.35
CA VAL A 65 -0.13 -2.56 -9.70
C VAL A 65 -0.59 -3.93 -9.21
N GLU A 66 0.01 -4.97 -9.75
CA GLU A 66 -0.22 -6.34 -9.34
C GLU A 66 0.51 -6.65 -8.03
N VAL A 67 -0.18 -7.33 -7.11
CA VAL A 67 0.41 -7.78 -5.85
C VAL A 67 0.71 -9.28 -5.96
N ASN A 68 1.99 -9.62 -6.00
CA ASN A 68 2.45 -10.99 -5.88
C ASN A 68 2.71 -11.32 -4.42
N VAL A 69 2.31 -12.52 -4.01
CA VAL A 69 2.54 -13.02 -2.66
C VAL A 69 3.71 -13.99 -2.68
N SER A 70 4.72 -13.71 -1.84
CA SER A 70 5.93 -14.55 -1.67
C SER A 70 6.00 -15.22 -0.30
#